data_AF-A0A9E3Q4Y4-F1
#
_entry.id   AF-A0A9E3Q4Y4-F1
#
_cell.length_a   1.000
_cell.length_b   1.000
_cell.length_c   1.000
_cell.angle_alpha   90.00
_cell.angle_beta   90.00
_cell.angle_gamma   90.00
#
_symmetry.space_group_name_H-M   'P 1'
#
loop_
_entity.id
_entity.type
_entity.pdbx_description
1 polymer ?
#
loop_
_entity_poly.entity_id
_entity_poly.type
_entity_poly.pdbx_seq_one_letter_code
_entity_poly.pdbx_strand_id
1 'polypeptide(L)'
;MKPATHTRHAHLHSLAHAVAVGLLIHLGAPAFAAPSALPREPLPADSLVLHPWRGGVDPRPAITGIQKGDGDLELLLRWSGLGGPYRIEQRSSLDADSWTAVGSPTTDHSLSVPADSGTGFFRIQAPRPDYLGDTVCLACHRSAHQGWAESPHRQALETLKRIGQASNPTCLPCHTVGYGLPGGFVSDAATPRLGGVQCESCHGPGGRHVADPGDLLARPVVSLASMTCGGCHNDFHHPLYDDWLTSGHRAVTPSLAADFQHTNPATAEARMRSCGACHSGAVRLAMLKGLKDEDTPPSMPAQTHAAHTAITCSVCHTAHEKTAFGSQLRNPPHSMDFFSYSTSTNTTFAAQYREDINLCGQCHNQRGARWQDTSRPPHHSPQYNFLVGDVGFSLGTPRHSSHRDIARQCTHCHTAGFEFGGPSEEEFHLTGHSFKPLSVNCAPCHTPEEAEAFVGFTQRLVRNQIAEVKALLDTWGETRAPEPLRTQYGKLTWEYNVAGQISQRPDLPSPRGPTPAEQSVVPDAIKQARFFLYMVEHDGSYGVHNGMYARHLLDEARKLVTASMAE
;
A
#
# COMPACT_ATOMS: atom_id res chain seq x y z
N MET A 1 30.55 56.20 -12.46
CA MET A 1 29.66 57.28 -11.95
C MET A 1 28.37 57.24 -12.76
N LYS A 2 27.24 57.32 -12.04
CA LYS A 2 25.81 57.23 -12.44
C LYS A 2 25.15 55.82 -12.40
N PRO A 3 24.07 55.65 -11.61
CA PRO A 3 23.41 54.38 -11.32
C PRO A 3 22.20 54.12 -12.23
N ALA A 4 21.85 52.85 -12.43
CA ALA A 4 20.57 52.44 -13.00
C ALA A 4 19.70 51.81 -11.90
N THR A 5 18.60 52.49 -11.61
CA THR A 5 17.51 52.08 -10.74
C THR A 5 16.72 50.94 -11.37
N HIS A 6 16.68 49.76 -10.73
CA HIS A 6 15.71 48.71 -11.05
C HIS A 6 14.61 48.67 -9.98
N THR A 7 13.44 49.16 -10.37
CA THR A 7 12.17 49.00 -9.68
C THR A 7 11.77 47.52 -9.68
N ARG A 8 11.58 46.95 -8.48
CA ARG A 8 11.00 45.61 -8.29
C ARG A 8 9.48 45.70 -8.43
N HIS A 9 8.93 45.09 -9.47
CA HIS A 9 7.52 44.71 -9.49
C HIS A 9 7.38 43.31 -8.89
N ALA A 10 6.80 43.23 -7.69
CA ALA A 10 6.32 41.99 -7.11
C ALA A 10 4.94 41.69 -7.71
N HIS A 11 4.86 40.72 -8.61
CA HIS A 11 3.59 40.11 -9.02
C HIS A 11 3.31 38.89 -8.16
N LEU A 12 2.36 39.03 -7.23
CA LEU A 12 1.66 37.93 -6.58
C LEU A 12 0.75 37.27 -7.64
N HIS A 13 1.19 36.15 -8.21
CA HIS A 13 0.31 35.31 -9.04
C HIS A 13 -0.46 34.33 -8.16
N SER A 14 -1.78 34.54 -8.05
CA SER A 14 -2.75 33.49 -7.75
C SER A 14 -2.71 32.46 -8.89
N LEU A 15 -2.10 31.30 -8.65
CA LEU A 15 -2.08 30.20 -9.63
C LEU A 15 -3.45 29.49 -9.67
N ALA A 16 -4.31 29.95 -10.57
CA ALA A 16 -5.48 29.22 -11.07
C ALA A 16 -5.09 28.50 -12.38
N HIS A 17 -5.31 27.19 -12.46
CA HIS A 17 -5.08 26.43 -13.69
C HIS A 17 -6.28 26.66 -14.63
N ALA A 18 -6.08 27.38 -15.73
CA ALA A 18 -7.05 27.50 -16.82
C ALA A 18 -6.72 26.47 -17.91
N VAL A 19 -7.69 25.66 -18.33
CA VAL A 19 -7.53 24.69 -19.44
C VAL A 19 -8.09 25.32 -20.72
N ALA A 20 -7.33 25.25 -21.82
CA ALA A 20 -7.76 25.70 -23.14
C ALA A 20 -8.46 24.58 -23.91
N VAL A 21 -9.66 24.83 -24.46
CA VAL A 21 -10.36 23.89 -25.36
C VAL A 21 -10.73 24.60 -26.65
N GLY A 22 -9.79 24.71 -27.60
CA GLY A 22 -10.10 25.14 -28.96
C GLY A 22 -10.94 24.08 -29.67
N LEU A 23 -12.19 24.40 -30.00
CA LEU A 23 -13.02 23.56 -30.86
C LEU A 23 -12.55 23.73 -32.32
N LEU A 24 -11.48 23.03 -32.71
CA LEU A 24 -11.10 22.85 -34.11
C LEU A 24 -11.67 21.51 -34.59
N ILE A 25 -12.74 21.59 -35.37
CA ILE A 25 -13.22 20.48 -36.19
C ILE A 25 -12.19 20.28 -37.32
N HIS A 26 -11.20 19.41 -37.08
CA HIS A 26 -10.63 18.42 -38.02
C HIS A 26 -9.17 18.03 -37.70
N LEU A 27 -8.96 16.70 -37.74
CA LEU A 27 -7.71 15.94 -37.87
C LEU A 27 -6.78 15.90 -36.65
N GLY A 28 -6.60 14.69 -36.14
CA GLY A 28 -5.85 14.37 -34.92
C GLY A 28 -4.42 14.90 -34.93
N ALA A 29 -4.08 15.58 -33.83
CA ALA A 29 -2.72 15.75 -33.36
C ALA A 29 -2.56 14.96 -32.06
N PRO A 30 -1.43 14.27 -31.86
CA PRO A 30 -1.26 13.39 -30.71
C PRO A 30 -1.20 14.23 -29.45
N ALA A 31 -1.98 13.82 -28.43
CA ALA A 31 -1.71 14.22 -27.06
C ALA A 31 -0.21 14.08 -26.80
N PHE A 32 0.42 15.10 -26.22
CA PHE A 32 1.77 14.99 -25.68
C PHE A 32 1.88 13.65 -24.96
N ALA A 33 2.72 12.76 -25.48
CA ALA A 33 2.99 11.49 -24.85
C ALA A 33 3.51 11.81 -23.46
N ALA A 34 2.64 11.65 -22.47
CA ALA A 34 3.02 11.70 -21.07
C ALA A 34 4.22 10.74 -20.93
N PRO A 35 5.33 11.17 -20.30
CA PRO A 35 6.46 10.30 -20.07
C PRO A 35 5.93 9.01 -19.46
N SER A 36 6.24 7.87 -20.09
CA SER A 36 5.76 6.52 -19.77
C SER A 36 5.13 6.44 -18.39
N ALA A 37 3.79 6.59 -18.34
CA ALA A 37 3.10 6.92 -17.11
C ALA A 37 3.42 5.87 -16.04
N LEU A 38 4.10 6.30 -14.97
CA LEU A 38 4.25 5.49 -13.77
C LEU A 38 2.86 4.92 -13.39
N PRO A 39 2.81 3.66 -12.90
CA PRO A 39 1.54 3.06 -12.52
C PRO A 39 0.82 3.98 -11.53
N ARG A 40 -0.45 4.29 -11.79
CA ARG A 40 -1.25 5.07 -10.84
C ARG A 40 -1.73 4.18 -9.70
N GLU A 41 -1.81 4.75 -8.50
CA GLU A 41 -2.51 4.13 -7.37
C GLU A 41 -4.01 3.99 -7.72
N PRO A 42 -4.58 2.77 -7.69
CA PRO A 42 -6.02 2.59 -7.81
C PRO A 42 -6.69 3.21 -6.60
N LEU A 43 -7.75 4.00 -6.81
CA LEU A 43 -8.49 4.63 -5.72
C LEU A 43 -10.00 4.48 -5.94
N PRO A 44 -10.79 4.49 -4.86
CA PRO A 44 -12.23 4.65 -4.95
C PRO A 44 -12.62 5.93 -5.71
N ALA A 45 -13.76 5.89 -6.39
CA ALA A 45 -14.25 7.01 -7.20
C ALA A 45 -14.56 8.27 -6.38
N ASP A 46 -14.85 8.10 -5.08
CA ASP A 46 -15.09 9.17 -4.11
C ASP A 46 -13.81 9.65 -3.41
N SER A 47 -12.62 9.21 -3.84
CA SER A 47 -11.37 9.76 -3.31
C SER A 47 -11.22 11.24 -3.63
N LEU A 48 -10.92 12.03 -2.61
CA LEU A 48 -10.68 13.47 -2.74
C LEU A 48 -9.21 13.81 -3.03
N VAL A 49 -8.30 12.84 -2.88
CA VAL A 49 -6.88 12.97 -3.21
C VAL A 49 -6.62 12.15 -4.47
N LEU A 50 -6.36 12.83 -5.59
CA LEU A 50 -6.32 12.22 -6.93
C LEU A 50 -4.93 12.22 -7.57
N HIS A 51 -3.99 12.99 -7.03
CA HIS A 51 -2.58 12.95 -7.38
C HIS A 51 -1.74 13.37 -6.17
N PRO A 52 -0.48 12.94 -6.08
CA PRO A 52 0.47 13.52 -5.14
C PRO A 52 0.55 15.03 -5.38
N TRP A 53 0.55 15.82 -4.32
CA TRP A 53 0.73 17.26 -4.42
C TRP A 53 1.84 17.73 -3.49
N ARG A 54 2.67 18.64 -3.99
CA ARG A 54 3.89 19.04 -3.29
C ARG A 54 3.55 19.68 -1.94
N GLY A 55 3.93 19.03 -0.85
CA GLY A 55 3.57 19.49 0.51
C GLY A 55 2.28 18.88 1.08
N GLY A 56 1.77 17.81 0.46
CA GLY A 56 0.66 17.00 0.97
C GLY A 56 -0.60 17.11 0.12
N VAL A 57 -1.70 17.61 0.67
CA VAL A 57 -2.97 17.76 -0.06
C VAL A 57 -3.13 19.17 -0.65
N ASP A 58 -3.54 19.26 -1.93
CA ASP A 58 -3.88 20.54 -2.57
C ASP A 58 -5.33 20.94 -2.21
N PRO A 59 -5.56 22.10 -1.59
CA PRO A 59 -6.92 22.58 -1.35
C PRO A 59 -7.60 23.14 -2.60
N ARG A 60 -6.86 23.37 -3.69
CA ARG A 60 -7.42 23.97 -4.91
C ARG A 60 -8.20 22.92 -5.71
N PRO A 61 -9.36 23.29 -6.26
CA PRO A 61 -10.12 22.37 -7.08
C PRO A 61 -9.43 22.14 -8.44
N ALA A 62 -9.59 20.94 -8.98
CA ALA A 62 -9.04 20.56 -10.28
C ALA A 62 -10.12 19.95 -11.17
N ILE A 63 -10.23 20.44 -12.41
CA ILE A 63 -11.12 19.85 -13.42
C ILE A 63 -10.59 18.46 -13.77
N THR A 64 -11.45 17.44 -13.60
CA THR A 64 -11.11 16.03 -13.79
C THR A 64 -11.68 15.47 -15.10
N GLY A 65 -12.67 16.14 -15.68
CA GLY A 65 -13.25 15.72 -16.95
C GLY A 65 -14.14 16.78 -17.57
N ILE A 66 -14.20 16.75 -18.90
CA ILE A 66 -15.11 17.54 -19.72
C ILE A 66 -15.72 16.57 -20.73
N GLN A 67 -17.06 16.50 -20.77
CA GLN A 67 -17.80 15.62 -21.67
C GLN A 67 -18.88 16.44 -22.39
N LYS A 68 -19.24 16.06 -23.62
CA LYS A 68 -20.43 16.62 -24.28
C LYS A 68 -21.67 16.14 -23.51
N GLY A 69 -22.57 17.06 -23.17
CA GLY A 69 -23.84 16.75 -22.52
C GLY A 69 -24.84 16.10 -23.48
N ASP A 70 -26.04 15.80 -22.96
CA ASP A 70 -27.12 15.16 -23.73
C ASP A 70 -27.72 16.09 -24.81
N GLY A 71 -27.48 17.42 -24.70
CA GLY A 71 -27.82 18.41 -25.71
C GLY A 71 -26.63 18.78 -26.60
N ASP A 72 -26.90 19.13 -27.87
CA ASP A 72 -25.87 19.52 -28.84
C ASP A 72 -25.06 20.77 -28.45
N LEU A 73 -25.51 21.52 -27.43
CA LEU A 73 -24.95 22.77 -26.94
C LEU A 73 -24.64 22.75 -25.43
N GLU A 74 -24.33 21.59 -24.84
CA GLU A 74 -23.95 21.50 -23.43
C GLU A 74 -22.63 20.76 -23.20
N LEU A 75 -21.86 21.22 -22.22
CA LEU A 75 -20.68 20.54 -21.68
C LEU A 75 -20.94 20.14 -20.23
N LEU A 76 -20.73 18.87 -19.91
CA LEU A 76 -20.67 18.38 -18.54
C LEU A 76 -19.23 18.56 -18.01
N LEU A 77 -19.05 19.53 -17.13
CA LEU A 77 -17.80 19.72 -16.39
C LEU A 77 -17.82 18.83 -15.15
N ARG A 78 -16.68 18.18 -14.85
CA ARG A 78 -16.43 17.41 -13.62
C ARG A 78 -15.15 17.91 -12.97
N TRP A 79 -15.14 18.01 -11.64
CA TRP A 79 -13.96 18.45 -10.89
C TRP A 79 -13.83 17.75 -9.53
N SER A 80 -12.66 17.87 -8.95
CA SER A 80 -12.32 17.46 -7.58
C SER A 80 -11.98 18.69 -6.74
N GLY A 81 -12.04 18.55 -5.42
CA GLY A 81 -11.69 19.60 -4.47
C GLY A 81 -11.98 19.17 -3.03
N LEU A 82 -11.28 19.76 -2.06
CA LEU A 82 -11.42 19.40 -0.64
C LEU A 82 -12.61 20.07 0.06
N GLY A 83 -13.13 21.18 -0.50
CA GLY A 83 -14.21 21.93 0.14
C GLY A 83 -14.88 22.93 -0.80
N GLY A 84 -16.21 22.81 -0.93
CA GLY A 84 -17.06 23.79 -1.58
C GLY A 84 -17.45 24.94 -0.63
N PRO A 85 -18.53 25.69 -0.89
CA PRO A 85 -19.21 25.72 -2.18
C PRO A 85 -18.26 26.22 -3.26
N TYR A 86 -18.27 25.54 -4.40
CA TYR A 86 -17.53 25.87 -5.60
C TYR A 86 -18.28 26.92 -6.42
N ARG A 87 -17.53 27.84 -7.01
CA ARG A 87 -18.04 28.75 -8.05
C ARG A 87 -17.40 28.39 -9.37
N ILE A 88 -18.24 28.23 -10.38
CA ILE A 88 -17.80 27.99 -11.75
C ILE A 88 -17.79 29.35 -12.42
N GLU A 89 -16.71 29.66 -13.12
CA GLU A 89 -16.61 30.89 -13.89
C GLU A 89 -16.14 30.57 -15.31
N GLN A 90 -16.62 31.35 -16.27
CA GLN A 90 -16.27 31.24 -17.67
C GLN A 90 -15.70 32.54 -18.22
N ARG A 91 -14.97 32.42 -19.32
CA ARG A 91 -14.60 33.53 -20.20
C ARG A 91 -14.45 33.04 -21.63
N SER A 92 -14.62 33.95 -22.59
CA SER A 92 -14.66 33.65 -24.02
C SER A 92 -13.27 33.51 -24.68
N SER A 93 -12.21 33.98 -24.03
CA SER A 93 -10.82 33.81 -24.51
C SER A 93 -9.80 33.87 -23.36
N LEU A 94 -8.55 33.45 -23.60
CA LEU A 94 -7.47 33.60 -22.61
C LEU A 94 -7.13 35.06 -22.32
N ASP A 95 -7.39 35.95 -23.28
CA ASP A 95 -7.09 37.38 -23.23
C ASP A 95 -8.28 38.21 -22.75
N ALA A 96 -9.45 37.60 -22.54
CA ALA A 96 -10.62 38.28 -22.02
C ALA A 96 -10.36 38.75 -20.57
N ASP A 97 -10.66 40.03 -20.32
CA ASP A 97 -10.32 40.74 -19.08
C ASP A 97 -11.12 40.29 -17.85
N SER A 98 -12.27 39.63 -18.04
CA SER A 98 -13.19 39.31 -16.94
C SER A 98 -13.70 37.87 -16.98
N TRP A 99 -13.69 37.24 -15.82
CA TRP A 99 -14.40 35.99 -15.55
C TRP A 99 -15.84 36.28 -15.17
N THR A 100 -16.80 35.51 -15.70
CA THR A 100 -18.23 35.61 -15.37
C THR A 100 -18.71 34.33 -14.70
N ALA A 101 -19.53 34.44 -13.65
CA ALA A 101 -20.04 33.29 -12.93
C ALA A 101 -21.01 32.47 -13.79
N VAL A 102 -20.93 31.15 -13.71
CA VAL A 102 -21.82 30.18 -14.35
C VAL A 102 -22.59 29.44 -13.27
N GLY A 103 -23.91 29.64 -13.24
CA GLY A 103 -24.78 29.04 -12.23
C GLY A 103 -24.59 29.64 -10.82
N SER A 104 -25.21 28.98 -9.84
CA SER A 104 -25.08 29.33 -8.42
C SER A 104 -23.93 28.56 -7.77
N PRO A 105 -23.34 29.05 -6.66
CA PRO A 105 -22.37 28.28 -5.90
C PRO A 105 -22.93 26.89 -5.55
N THR A 106 -22.14 25.84 -5.75
CA THR A 106 -22.57 24.45 -5.57
C THR A 106 -21.59 23.64 -4.75
N THR A 107 -22.06 22.66 -3.99
CA THR A 107 -21.23 21.64 -3.34
C THR A 107 -20.99 20.42 -4.22
N ASP A 108 -21.65 20.38 -5.38
CA ASP A 108 -21.48 19.29 -6.35
C ASP A 108 -20.10 19.32 -6.98
N HIS A 109 -19.73 18.19 -7.56
CA HIS A 109 -18.47 17.98 -8.26
C HIS A 109 -18.64 17.93 -9.79
N SER A 110 -19.81 18.34 -10.27
CA SER A 110 -20.12 18.44 -11.68
C SER A 110 -21.20 19.47 -11.96
N LEU A 111 -21.14 20.11 -13.13
CA LEU A 111 -22.15 21.06 -13.60
C LEU A 111 -22.22 20.99 -15.12
N SER A 112 -23.44 20.91 -15.65
CA SER A 112 -23.70 21.14 -17.08
C SER A 112 -23.67 22.65 -17.34
N VAL A 113 -22.82 23.06 -18.28
CA VAL A 113 -22.65 24.45 -18.70
C VAL A 113 -22.97 24.57 -20.19
N PRO A 114 -23.49 25.72 -20.65
CA PRO A 114 -23.71 25.94 -22.08
C PRO A 114 -22.40 25.85 -22.86
N ALA A 115 -22.41 25.08 -23.95
CA ALA A 115 -21.42 25.14 -25.01
C ALA A 115 -21.85 26.27 -25.95
N ASP A 116 -21.49 27.52 -25.63
CA ASP A 116 -21.62 28.56 -26.65
C ASP A 116 -20.73 28.22 -27.86
N SER A 117 -21.05 28.78 -29.03
CA SER A 117 -20.31 28.51 -30.28
C SER A 117 -18.85 29.00 -30.27
N GLY A 118 -18.33 29.43 -29.12
CA GLY A 118 -16.97 29.85 -28.87
C GLY A 118 -16.17 28.86 -28.00
N THR A 119 -14.86 29.08 -27.96
CA THR A 119 -13.96 28.36 -27.07
C THR A 119 -14.13 28.89 -25.64
N GLY A 120 -15.06 28.32 -24.87
CA GLY A 120 -15.24 28.67 -23.46
C GLY A 120 -14.09 28.18 -22.58
N PHE A 121 -13.43 29.09 -21.86
CA PHE A 121 -12.47 28.74 -20.80
C PHE A 121 -13.20 28.72 -19.47
N PHE A 122 -13.08 27.62 -18.73
CA PHE A 122 -13.71 27.46 -17.43
C PHE A 122 -12.67 27.40 -16.32
N ARG A 123 -13.02 27.94 -15.15
CA ARG A 123 -12.29 27.69 -13.90
C ARG A 123 -13.25 27.39 -12.77
N ILE A 124 -12.79 26.55 -11.86
CA ILE A 124 -13.49 26.23 -10.61
C ILE A 124 -12.79 26.98 -9.49
N GLN A 125 -13.55 27.72 -8.69
CA GLN A 125 -13.06 28.40 -7.51
C GLN A 125 -13.63 27.73 -6.26
N ALA A 126 -12.77 27.47 -5.29
CA ALA A 126 -13.14 27.09 -3.93
C ALA A 126 -12.98 28.29 -3.00
N PRO A 127 -13.52 28.25 -1.77
CA PRO A 127 -13.19 29.22 -0.74
C PRO A 127 -11.67 29.34 -0.56
N ARG A 128 -11.21 30.54 -0.22
CA ARG A 128 -9.79 30.78 0.02
C ARG A 128 -9.32 29.87 1.17
N PRO A 129 -8.23 29.10 1.00
CA PRO A 129 -7.64 28.31 2.07
C PRO A 129 -7.31 29.17 3.29
N ASP A 130 -7.66 28.67 4.47
CA ASP A 130 -7.36 29.31 5.75
C ASP A 130 -6.66 28.28 6.66
N TYR A 131 -5.34 28.44 6.79
CA TYR A 131 -4.47 27.58 7.57
C TYR A 131 -4.27 28.15 8.97
N LEU A 132 -4.67 27.39 9.98
CA LEU A 132 -4.69 27.83 11.37
C LEU A 132 -3.44 27.38 12.15
N GLY A 133 -2.85 26.24 11.79
CA GLY A 133 -1.78 25.57 12.51
C GLY A 133 -2.29 24.55 13.55
N ASP A 134 -1.41 23.68 14.04
CA ASP A 134 -1.78 22.52 14.86
C ASP A 134 -2.46 22.85 16.19
N THR A 135 -2.13 24.00 16.78
CA THR A 135 -2.54 24.33 18.16
C THR A 135 -4.05 24.49 18.29
N VAL A 136 -4.75 24.92 17.23
CA VAL A 136 -6.22 24.99 17.27
C VAL A 136 -6.87 23.61 17.28
N CYS A 137 -6.23 22.61 16.68
CA CYS A 137 -6.75 21.24 16.59
C CYS A 137 -6.73 20.54 17.95
N LEU A 138 -5.76 20.88 18.82
CA LEU A 138 -5.59 20.31 20.17
C LEU A 138 -6.84 20.46 21.06
N ALA A 139 -7.61 21.55 20.89
CA ALA A 139 -8.77 21.83 21.73
C ALA A 139 -9.84 20.72 21.65
N CYS A 140 -10.04 20.15 20.46
CA CYS A 140 -11.04 19.10 20.20
C CYS A 140 -10.40 17.71 19.95
N HIS A 141 -9.20 17.65 19.38
CA HIS A 141 -8.53 16.41 18.94
C HIS A 141 -7.28 16.08 19.77
N ARG A 142 -7.41 16.13 21.10
CA ARG A 142 -6.29 15.98 22.04
C ARG A 142 -5.45 14.72 21.82
N SER A 143 -6.09 13.57 21.68
CA SER A 143 -5.40 12.28 21.51
C SER A 143 -4.51 12.25 20.26
N ALA A 144 -5.07 12.65 19.10
CA ALA A 144 -4.32 12.70 17.85
C ALA A 144 -3.20 13.75 17.88
N HIS A 145 -3.46 14.92 18.49
CA HIS A 145 -2.47 15.98 18.61
C HIS A 145 -1.28 15.56 19.47
N GLN A 146 -1.51 14.93 20.61
CA GLN A 146 -0.44 14.50 21.53
C GLN A 146 0.53 13.54 20.83
N GLY A 147 0.03 12.52 20.13
CA GLY A 147 0.90 11.59 19.44
C GLY A 147 1.56 12.18 18.18
N TRP A 148 0.89 13.06 17.44
CA TRP A 148 1.52 13.82 16.35
C TRP A 148 2.64 14.73 16.86
N ALA A 149 2.43 15.39 18.01
CA ALA A 149 3.36 16.36 18.57
C ALA A 149 4.71 15.73 18.95
N GLU A 150 4.75 14.41 19.15
CA GLU A 150 5.99 13.67 19.42
C GLU A 150 6.64 13.11 18.15
N SER A 151 5.98 13.20 17.00
CA SER A 151 6.46 12.65 15.73
C SER A 151 7.53 13.53 15.06
N PRO A 152 8.37 12.96 14.17
CA PRO A 152 9.33 13.73 13.38
C PRO A 152 8.70 14.79 12.46
N HIS A 153 7.44 14.59 12.02
CA HIS A 153 6.75 15.55 11.17
C HIS A 153 6.65 16.94 11.78
N ARG A 154 6.38 17.03 13.10
CA ARG A 154 6.38 18.32 13.83
C ARG A 154 7.72 19.05 13.68
N GLN A 155 8.82 18.32 13.66
CA GLN A 155 10.17 18.87 13.67
C GLN A 155 10.75 19.08 12.26
N ALA A 156 9.96 18.91 11.20
CA ALA A 156 10.46 18.95 9.83
C ALA A 156 11.17 20.27 9.49
N LEU A 157 10.64 21.44 9.86
CA LEU A 157 11.34 22.70 9.59
C LEU A 157 12.64 22.84 10.41
N GLU A 158 12.68 22.30 11.62
CA GLU A 158 13.87 22.33 12.47
C GLU A 158 15.02 21.51 11.88
N THR A 159 14.74 20.45 11.11
CA THR A 159 15.80 19.72 10.39
C THR A 159 16.49 20.61 9.36
N LEU A 160 15.73 21.44 8.64
CA LEU A 160 16.28 22.40 7.69
C LEU A 160 17.05 23.53 8.37
N LYS A 161 16.58 24.02 9.53
CA LYS A 161 17.28 25.06 10.30
C LYS A 161 18.68 24.61 10.69
N ARG A 162 18.84 23.35 11.10
CA ARG A 162 20.15 22.78 11.48
C ARG A 162 21.18 22.76 10.35
N ILE A 163 20.73 22.68 9.11
CA ILE A 163 21.60 22.66 7.92
C ILE A 163 21.56 23.98 7.13
N GLY A 164 20.96 25.04 7.67
CA GLY A 164 20.89 26.36 7.02
C GLY A 164 19.93 26.46 5.82
N GLN A 165 19.01 25.50 5.65
CA GLN A 165 18.11 25.40 4.50
C GLN A 165 16.66 25.85 4.81
N ALA A 166 16.41 26.46 5.97
CA ALA A 166 15.07 26.84 6.42
C ALA A 166 14.39 27.95 5.59
N SER A 167 15.09 28.55 4.64
CA SER A 167 14.53 29.52 3.67
C SER A 167 14.56 29.00 2.23
N ASN A 168 14.94 27.75 2.00
CA ASN A 168 15.06 27.19 0.66
C ASN A 168 13.67 26.88 0.08
N PRO A 169 13.22 27.57 -0.99
CA PRO A 169 11.90 27.35 -1.58
C PRO A 169 11.71 25.94 -2.16
N THR A 170 12.80 25.22 -2.41
CA THR A 170 12.76 23.81 -2.78
C THR A 170 12.39 22.96 -1.56
N CYS A 171 12.89 23.21 -0.37
CA CYS A 171 12.60 22.37 0.80
C CYS A 171 11.26 22.70 1.47
N LEU A 172 10.86 23.98 1.44
CA LEU A 172 9.75 24.49 2.25
C LEU A 172 8.39 23.80 2.02
N PRO A 173 7.97 23.41 0.80
CA PRO A 173 6.72 22.68 0.62
C PRO A 173 6.60 21.40 1.43
N CYS A 174 7.67 20.61 1.56
CA CYS A 174 7.62 19.34 2.28
C CYS A 174 7.89 19.49 3.78
N HIS A 175 8.30 20.68 4.24
CA HIS A 175 8.72 20.94 5.62
C HIS A 175 7.87 21.99 6.35
N THR A 176 6.83 22.52 5.71
CA THR A 176 5.92 23.54 6.27
C THR A 176 4.50 23.32 5.79
N VAL A 177 3.53 24.00 6.41
CA VAL A 177 2.12 23.92 6.02
C VAL A 177 1.81 24.94 4.92
N GLY A 178 1.39 24.45 3.74
CA GLY A 178 0.80 25.27 2.69
C GLY A 178 1.75 26.28 2.01
N TYR A 179 3.07 26.05 2.01
CA TYR A 179 4.00 26.97 1.34
C TYR A 179 3.64 27.21 -0.13
N GLY A 180 3.62 28.48 -0.53
CA GLY A 180 3.23 28.88 -1.89
C GLY A 180 1.71 28.88 -2.15
N LEU A 181 0.90 28.49 -1.16
CA LEU A 181 -0.56 28.61 -1.22
C LEU A 181 -1.06 29.85 -0.46
N PRO A 182 -2.23 30.41 -0.85
CA PRO A 182 -2.86 31.48 -0.09
C PRO A 182 -3.09 31.06 1.37
N GLY A 183 -2.64 31.90 2.32
CA GLY A 183 -2.84 31.65 3.75
C GLY A 183 -1.84 30.68 4.38
N GLY A 184 -0.96 30.05 3.61
CA GLY A 184 0.04 29.11 4.11
C GLY A 184 1.33 29.77 4.62
N PHE A 185 2.35 28.94 4.86
CA PHE A 185 3.66 29.37 5.38
C PHE A 185 4.35 30.36 4.43
N VAL A 186 4.84 31.46 4.98
CA VAL A 186 5.62 32.48 4.27
C VAL A 186 7.07 32.47 4.76
N SER A 187 7.27 32.55 6.07
CA SER A 187 8.58 32.48 6.72
C SER A 187 8.42 32.17 8.20
N ASP A 188 9.51 31.73 8.85
CA ASP A 188 9.53 31.45 10.29
C ASP A 188 9.20 32.70 11.13
N ALA A 189 9.50 33.90 10.61
CA ALA A 189 9.17 35.16 11.27
C ALA A 189 7.71 35.59 11.06
N ALA A 190 7.16 35.41 9.85
CA ALA A 190 5.82 35.89 9.50
C ALA A 190 4.71 34.91 9.91
N THR A 191 4.98 33.61 9.81
CA THR A 191 4.01 32.53 10.04
C THR A 191 4.64 31.38 10.85
N PRO A 192 5.22 31.64 12.03
CA PRO A 192 5.89 30.59 12.83
C PRO A 192 4.98 29.40 13.15
N ARG A 193 3.68 29.66 13.35
CA ARG A 193 2.67 28.64 13.65
C ARG A 193 2.47 27.59 12.54
N LEU A 194 2.95 27.85 11.32
CA LEU A 194 2.82 26.96 10.16
C LEU A 194 4.13 26.23 9.81
N GLY A 195 5.14 26.30 10.69
CA GLY A 195 6.39 25.56 10.54
C GLY A 195 6.23 24.08 10.85
N GLY A 196 6.93 23.21 10.10
CA GLY A 196 6.82 21.75 10.23
C GLY A 196 5.68 21.16 9.39
N VAL A 197 5.58 19.83 9.39
CA VAL A 197 4.47 19.09 8.78
C VAL A 197 3.41 18.86 9.85
N GLN A 198 2.22 19.42 9.64
CA GLN A 198 1.16 19.46 10.64
C GLN A 198 -0.13 18.81 10.13
N CYS A 199 -1.21 18.88 10.92
CA CYS A 199 -2.52 18.33 10.59
C CYS A 199 -2.98 18.74 9.18
N GLU A 200 -2.85 20.04 8.87
CA GLU A 200 -3.35 20.63 7.64
C GLU A 200 -2.52 20.28 6.40
N SER A 201 -1.34 19.67 6.56
CA SER A 201 -0.57 19.10 5.44
C SER A 201 -1.25 17.85 4.86
N CYS A 202 -1.92 17.06 5.70
CA CYS A 202 -2.59 15.82 5.28
C CYS A 202 -4.12 15.96 5.18
N HIS A 203 -4.72 16.79 6.05
CA HIS A 203 -6.17 16.98 6.16
C HIS A 203 -6.69 18.21 5.41
N GLY A 204 -5.79 19.06 4.90
CA GLY A 204 -6.13 20.32 4.26
C GLY A 204 -6.43 21.44 5.26
N PRO A 205 -6.78 22.65 4.78
CA PRO A 205 -7.00 23.83 5.62
C PRO A 205 -8.18 23.66 6.58
N GLY A 206 -7.97 23.94 7.86
CA GLY A 206 -8.96 23.71 8.92
C GLY A 206 -9.85 24.91 9.26
N GLY A 207 -9.62 26.10 8.68
CA GLY A 207 -10.30 27.34 9.05
C GLY A 207 -11.83 27.24 9.15
N ARG A 208 -12.48 26.75 8.08
CA ARG A 208 -13.94 26.58 8.04
C ARG A 208 -14.43 25.54 9.05
N HIS A 209 -13.68 24.45 9.22
CA HIS A 209 -14.02 23.40 10.19
C HIS A 209 -14.05 23.93 11.61
N VAL A 210 -13.05 24.75 11.98
CA VAL A 210 -12.98 25.33 13.32
C VAL A 210 -14.07 26.38 13.54
N ALA A 211 -14.42 27.14 12.50
CA ALA A 211 -15.49 28.14 12.57
C ALA A 211 -16.88 27.51 12.75
N ASP A 212 -17.13 26.36 12.12
CA ASP A 212 -18.36 25.57 12.30
C ASP A 212 -18.07 24.06 12.31
N PRO A 213 -17.76 23.48 13.48
CA PRO A 213 -17.46 22.04 13.58
C PRO A 213 -18.65 21.13 13.25
N GLY A 214 -19.87 21.67 13.24
CA GLY A 214 -21.10 20.94 12.91
C GLY A 214 -21.32 20.80 11.41
N ASP A 215 -20.70 21.66 10.59
CA ASP A 215 -20.81 21.64 9.14
C ASP A 215 -20.03 20.45 8.56
N LEU A 216 -20.77 19.44 8.09
CA LEU A 216 -20.21 18.23 7.48
C LEU A 216 -19.42 18.53 6.20
N LEU A 217 -19.74 19.62 5.50
CA LEU A 217 -19.06 20.06 4.27
C LEU A 217 -17.76 20.81 4.56
N ALA A 218 -17.55 21.22 5.81
CA ALA A 218 -16.32 21.86 6.27
C ALA A 218 -15.30 20.86 6.83
N ARG A 219 -15.68 19.58 6.97
CA ARG A 219 -14.81 18.57 7.60
C ARG A 219 -13.52 18.36 6.80
N PRO A 220 -12.35 18.39 7.44
CA PRO A 220 -11.08 18.11 6.78
C PRO A 220 -11.06 16.70 6.19
N VAL A 221 -10.36 16.52 5.06
CA VAL A 221 -10.30 15.24 4.35
C VAL A 221 -9.60 14.18 5.20
N VAL A 222 -10.14 12.96 5.22
CA VAL A 222 -9.43 11.79 5.75
C VAL A 222 -9.23 10.81 4.60
N SER A 223 -8.01 10.78 4.07
CA SER A 223 -7.64 9.92 2.93
C SER A 223 -6.72 8.79 3.37
N LEU A 224 -7.00 7.59 2.87
CA LEU A 224 -6.10 6.45 2.99
C LEU A 224 -5.15 6.31 1.80
N ALA A 225 -5.29 7.17 0.78
CA ALA A 225 -4.45 7.14 -0.41
C ALA A 225 -2.99 7.39 -0.04
N SER A 226 -2.09 6.55 -0.56
CA SER A 226 -0.64 6.74 -0.43
C SER A 226 -0.19 8.06 -1.05
N MET A 227 -0.93 8.60 -2.03
CA MET A 227 -0.71 9.93 -2.61
C MET A 227 -0.62 11.07 -1.59
N THR A 228 -1.35 11.00 -0.46
CA THR A 228 -1.24 12.01 0.61
C THR A 228 0.18 12.06 1.17
N CYS A 229 0.81 10.90 1.34
CA CYS A 229 2.20 10.77 1.80
C CYS A 229 3.18 11.09 0.66
N GLY A 230 2.85 10.62 -0.54
CA GLY A 230 3.58 10.88 -1.78
C GLY A 230 3.62 12.35 -2.17
N GLY A 231 2.90 13.26 -1.51
CA GLY A 231 3.10 14.70 -1.71
C GLY A 231 4.48 15.21 -1.27
N CYS A 232 5.13 14.49 -0.35
CA CYS A 232 6.46 14.79 0.13
C CYS A 232 7.44 13.63 -0.07
N HIS A 233 6.95 12.39 -0.02
CA HIS A 233 7.76 11.18 -0.15
C HIS A 233 7.75 10.62 -1.57
N ASN A 234 8.18 11.41 -2.57
CA ASN A 234 8.15 11.03 -4.00
C ASN A 234 9.38 11.44 -4.83
N ASP A 235 10.49 11.83 -4.21
CA ASP A 235 11.65 12.34 -4.94
C ASP A 235 12.93 11.58 -4.56
N PHE A 236 14.07 12.02 -5.09
CA PHE A 236 15.34 11.32 -4.83
C PHE A 236 15.74 11.36 -3.34
N HIS A 237 15.29 12.35 -2.57
CA HIS A 237 15.49 12.40 -1.12
C HIS A 237 14.58 11.41 -0.38
N HIS A 238 13.39 11.17 -0.94
CA HIS A 238 12.35 10.33 -0.35
C HIS A 238 11.57 9.54 -1.41
N PRO A 239 12.14 8.51 -2.06
CA PRO A 239 11.52 7.83 -3.20
C PRO A 239 10.41 6.85 -2.76
N LEU A 240 9.93 6.94 -1.53
CA LEU A 240 9.12 5.89 -0.87
C LEU A 240 7.83 5.60 -1.63
N TYR A 241 7.13 6.64 -2.11
CA TYR A 241 5.89 6.49 -2.88
C TYR A 241 6.16 5.86 -4.24
N ASP A 242 7.17 6.35 -4.96
CA ASP A 242 7.54 5.84 -6.28
C ASP A 242 7.97 4.37 -6.21
N ASP A 243 8.77 4.03 -5.20
CA ASP A 243 9.15 2.66 -4.88
C ASP A 243 7.92 1.78 -4.58
N TRP A 244 7.01 2.27 -3.73
CA TRP A 244 5.77 1.56 -3.39
C TRP A 244 4.90 1.32 -4.63
N LEU A 245 4.84 2.25 -5.58
CA LEU A 245 4.15 2.09 -6.87
C LEU A 245 4.74 0.98 -7.75
N THR A 246 5.94 0.48 -7.46
CA THR A 246 6.51 -0.69 -8.14
C THR A 246 6.18 -2.01 -7.45
N SER A 247 5.58 -1.97 -6.26
CA SER A 247 5.32 -3.14 -5.42
C SER A 247 3.95 -3.77 -5.66
N GLY A 248 3.78 -5.02 -5.20
CA GLY A 248 2.48 -5.69 -5.15
C GLY A 248 1.52 -5.09 -4.12
N HIS A 249 2.02 -4.35 -3.11
CA HIS A 249 1.19 -3.74 -2.07
C HIS A 249 0.28 -2.63 -2.60
N ARG A 250 0.58 -2.07 -3.78
CA ARG A 250 -0.16 -0.96 -4.37
C ARG A 250 -1.55 -1.28 -4.90
N ALA A 251 -1.91 -2.56 -4.99
CA ALA A 251 -3.18 -2.95 -5.59
C ALA A 251 -3.82 -4.12 -4.86
N VAL A 252 -5.15 -4.08 -4.78
CA VAL A 252 -5.98 -5.27 -4.56
C VAL A 252 -6.02 -6.04 -5.89
N THR A 253 -5.81 -7.35 -5.86
CA THR A 253 -5.84 -8.13 -7.11
C THR A 253 -7.23 -8.08 -7.76
N PRO A 254 -7.34 -8.08 -9.10
CA PRO A 254 -8.64 -7.93 -9.77
C PRO A 254 -9.67 -8.98 -9.34
N SER A 255 -9.26 -10.23 -9.14
CA SER A 255 -10.15 -11.30 -8.67
C SER A 255 -10.71 -11.01 -7.28
N LEU A 256 -9.87 -10.50 -6.37
CA LEU A 256 -10.29 -10.23 -5.00
C LEU A 256 -11.10 -8.92 -4.90
N ALA A 257 -10.76 -7.92 -5.72
CA ALA A 257 -11.56 -6.72 -5.86
C ALA A 257 -13.00 -7.04 -6.28
N ALA A 258 -13.17 -7.95 -7.26
CA ALA A 258 -14.48 -8.45 -7.68
C ALA A 258 -15.21 -9.20 -6.54
N ASP A 259 -14.49 -10.03 -5.76
CA ASP A 259 -15.05 -10.71 -4.59
C ASP A 259 -15.54 -9.73 -3.51
N PHE A 260 -14.83 -8.61 -3.29
CA PHE A 260 -15.27 -7.55 -2.36
C PHE A 260 -16.44 -6.73 -2.89
N GLN A 261 -16.68 -6.74 -4.19
CA GLN A 261 -17.81 -6.07 -4.87
C GLN A 261 -18.92 -7.06 -5.26
N HIS A 262 -18.98 -8.21 -4.59
CA HIS A 262 -19.99 -9.22 -4.86
C HIS A 262 -21.41 -8.63 -4.65
N THR A 263 -22.32 -8.94 -5.57
CA THR A 263 -23.70 -8.39 -5.60
C THR A 263 -24.50 -8.75 -4.35
N ASN A 264 -24.23 -9.91 -3.75
CA ASN A 264 -24.69 -10.26 -2.40
C ASN A 264 -23.77 -9.62 -1.34
N PRO A 265 -24.27 -8.67 -0.51
CA PRO A 265 -23.47 -7.97 0.50
C PRO A 265 -22.88 -8.90 1.57
N ALA A 266 -23.61 -9.95 1.98
CA ALA A 266 -23.11 -10.89 2.99
C ALA A 266 -21.90 -11.68 2.47
N THR A 267 -21.91 -12.06 1.19
CA THR A 267 -20.77 -12.71 0.54
C THR A 267 -19.58 -11.76 0.45
N ALA A 268 -19.80 -10.50 0.04
CA ALA A 268 -18.77 -9.49 -0.02
C ALA A 268 -18.12 -9.26 1.36
N GLU A 269 -18.93 -9.13 2.40
CA GLU A 269 -18.45 -8.94 3.77
C GLU A 269 -17.67 -10.16 4.28
N ALA A 270 -18.14 -11.38 4.01
CA ALA A 270 -17.42 -12.61 4.36
C ALA A 270 -16.04 -12.67 3.66
N ARG A 271 -15.95 -12.20 2.41
CA ARG A 271 -14.68 -12.06 1.70
C ARG A 271 -13.78 -11.00 2.33
N MET A 272 -14.31 -9.83 2.68
CA MET A 272 -13.54 -8.81 3.40
C MET A 272 -12.99 -9.34 4.73
N ARG A 273 -13.80 -10.06 5.50
CA ARG A 273 -13.38 -10.64 6.79
C ARG A 273 -12.28 -11.70 6.65
N SER A 274 -12.37 -12.54 5.61
CA SER A 274 -11.40 -13.62 5.38
C SER A 274 -10.11 -13.16 4.69
N CYS A 275 -10.19 -12.26 3.72
CA CYS A 275 -9.04 -11.88 2.87
C CYS A 275 -8.59 -10.43 3.06
N GLY A 276 -9.52 -9.54 3.43
CA GLY A 276 -9.28 -8.09 3.45
C GLY A 276 -8.27 -7.65 4.51
N ALA A 277 -8.08 -8.41 5.60
CA ALA A 277 -7.09 -8.11 6.63
C ALA A 277 -5.66 -7.97 6.06
N CYS A 278 -5.33 -8.69 4.99
CA CYS A 278 -4.00 -8.69 4.37
C CYS A 278 -3.97 -8.06 2.97
N HIS A 279 -5.13 -7.93 2.32
CA HIS A 279 -5.22 -7.52 0.91
C HIS A 279 -6.00 -6.23 0.67
N SER A 280 -6.49 -5.56 1.71
CA SER A 280 -7.14 -4.25 1.59
C SER A 280 -6.78 -3.37 2.78
N GLY A 281 -6.20 -2.20 2.52
CA GLY A 281 -5.84 -1.25 3.57
C GLY A 281 -7.08 -0.68 4.26
N ALA A 282 -8.16 -0.45 3.51
CA ALA A 282 -9.42 0.00 4.10
C ALA A 282 -9.98 -1.05 5.08
N VAL A 283 -9.99 -2.33 4.69
CA VAL A 283 -10.49 -3.40 5.56
C VAL A 283 -9.58 -3.59 6.78
N ARG A 284 -8.26 -3.63 6.58
CA ARG A 284 -7.28 -3.76 7.66
C ARG A 284 -7.40 -2.63 8.69
N LEU A 285 -7.51 -1.38 8.24
CA LEU A 285 -7.63 -0.23 9.14
C LEU A 285 -8.99 -0.17 9.83
N ALA A 286 -10.08 -0.57 9.15
CA ALA A 286 -11.39 -0.72 9.80
C ALA A 286 -11.35 -1.78 10.91
N MET A 287 -10.71 -2.93 10.66
CA MET A 287 -10.52 -3.99 11.66
C MET A 287 -9.69 -3.52 12.86
N LEU A 288 -8.57 -2.83 12.62
CA LEU A 288 -7.74 -2.27 13.69
C LEU A 288 -8.48 -1.21 14.51
N LYS A 289 -9.32 -0.38 13.86
CA LYS A 289 -10.15 0.60 14.56
C LYS A 289 -11.13 -0.08 15.50
N GLY A 290 -11.80 -1.16 15.07
CA GLY A 290 -12.72 -1.92 15.92
C GLY A 290 -12.06 -2.70 17.06
N LEU A 291 -10.72 -2.79 17.12
CA LEU A 291 -10.03 -3.26 18.33
C LEU A 291 -9.95 -2.19 19.42
N LYS A 292 -9.98 -0.91 19.03
CA LYS A 292 -9.88 0.22 19.96
C LYS A 292 -11.25 0.68 20.50
N ASP A 293 -12.34 0.19 19.91
CA ASP A 293 -13.72 0.58 20.20
C ASP A 293 -14.49 -0.66 20.67
N GLU A 294 -14.42 -0.97 21.97
CA GLU A 294 -15.01 -2.18 22.55
C GLU A 294 -16.54 -2.20 22.47
N ASP A 295 -17.18 -1.05 22.25
CA ASP A 295 -18.63 -0.87 22.25
C ASP A 295 -19.27 -1.02 20.85
N THR A 296 -18.48 -1.08 19.78
CA THR A 296 -19.00 -1.20 18.40
C THR A 296 -18.17 -2.19 17.57
N PRO A 297 -18.75 -3.29 17.07
CA PRO A 297 -18.06 -4.19 16.14
C PRO A 297 -17.49 -3.39 14.96
N PRO A 298 -16.27 -3.70 14.45
CA PRO A 298 -15.72 -2.99 13.30
C PRO A 298 -16.70 -3.05 12.12
N SER A 299 -17.30 -1.91 11.80
CA SER A 299 -18.04 -1.76 10.55
C SER A 299 -17.05 -1.94 9.40
N MET A 300 -17.32 -2.91 8.54
CA MET A 300 -16.54 -3.07 7.31
C MET A 300 -16.68 -1.81 6.45
N PRO A 301 -15.64 -1.45 5.68
CA PRO A 301 -15.71 -0.32 4.77
C PRO A 301 -16.69 -0.59 3.62
N ALA A 302 -17.03 0.45 2.86
CA ALA A 302 -17.80 0.29 1.62
C ALA A 302 -17.10 -0.68 0.65
N GLN A 303 -17.88 -1.42 -0.15
CA GLN A 303 -17.34 -2.41 -1.10
C GLN A 303 -16.31 -1.83 -2.07
N THR A 304 -16.54 -0.60 -2.56
CA THR A 304 -15.60 0.13 -3.41
C THR A 304 -14.30 0.46 -2.69
N HIS A 305 -14.36 0.85 -1.42
CA HIS A 305 -13.18 1.11 -0.60
C HIS A 305 -12.40 -0.17 -0.33
N ALA A 306 -13.08 -1.27 -0.03
CA ALA A 306 -12.43 -2.58 0.14
C ALA A 306 -11.70 -3.03 -1.13
N ALA A 307 -12.33 -2.85 -2.30
CA ALA A 307 -11.81 -3.28 -3.61
C ALA A 307 -10.69 -2.40 -4.18
N HIS A 308 -10.60 -1.14 -3.78
CA HIS A 308 -9.68 -0.18 -4.39
C HIS A 308 -8.67 0.44 -3.42
N THR A 309 -8.84 0.30 -2.11
CA THR A 309 -7.82 0.77 -1.15
C THR A 309 -6.85 -0.37 -0.85
N ALA A 310 -5.68 -0.32 -1.47
CA ALA A 310 -4.64 -1.34 -1.32
C ALA A 310 -3.90 -1.22 0.03
N ILE A 311 -2.78 -1.93 0.18
CA ILE A 311 -1.94 -1.82 1.38
C ILE A 311 -1.12 -0.53 1.26
N THR A 312 -1.71 0.58 1.74
CA THR A 312 -1.14 1.93 1.66
C THR A 312 -0.15 2.22 2.80
N CYS A 313 0.53 3.37 2.73
CA CYS A 313 1.48 3.82 3.77
C CYS A 313 0.88 3.73 5.19
N SER A 314 -0.39 4.13 5.34
CA SER A 314 -1.12 4.15 6.61
C SER A 314 -1.38 2.76 7.20
N VAL A 315 -1.25 1.69 6.43
CA VAL A 315 -1.37 0.31 6.94
C VAL A 315 -0.15 -0.07 7.79
N CYS A 316 1.04 0.43 7.43
CA CYS A 316 2.28 0.16 8.15
C CYS A 316 2.62 1.26 9.16
N HIS A 317 2.36 2.52 8.79
CA HIS A 317 2.70 3.70 9.57
C HIS A 317 1.44 4.34 10.19
N THR A 318 1.58 4.86 11.41
CA THR A 318 0.55 5.70 12.03
C THR A 318 0.95 7.17 11.94
N ALA A 319 0.06 8.02 11.40
CA ALA A 319 0.36 9.44 11.23
C ALA A 319 0.28 10.25 12.55
N HIS A 320 -0.38 9.70 13.56
CA HIS A 320 -0.77 10.44 14.78
C HIS A 320 -0.16 9.91 16.06
N GLU A 321 0.84 9.03 15.97
CA GLU A 321 1.46 8.43 17.16
C GLU A 321 2.97 8.28 16.93
N LYS A 322 3.77 8.60 17.96
CA LYS A 322 5.15 8.13 18.05
C LYS A 322 5.13 6.72 18.63
N THR A 323 5.58 5.75 17.85
CA THR A 323 5.59 4.35 18.28
C THR A 323 6.95 3.95 18.83
N ALA A 324 6.97 2.97 19.74
CA ALA A 324 8.20 2.41 20.29
C ALA A 324 9.06 1.69 19.23
N PHE A 325 8.48 1.40 18.07
CA PHE A 325 9.09 0.62 17.00
C PHE A 325 9.90 1.47 16.01
N GLY A 326 9.94 2.80 16.19
CA GLY A 326 10.59 3.72 15.26
C GLY A 326 9.78 3.93 13.98
N SER A 327 10.08 4.99 13.24
CA SER A 327 9.43 5.36 11.97
C SER A 327 7.90 5.33 12.00
N GLN A 328 7.31 5.52 13.18
CA GLN A 328 5.87 5.41 13.42
C GLN A 328 5.25 4.09 12.93
N LEU A 329 5.99 2.98 12.96
CA LEU A 329 5.49 1.65 12.60
C LEU A 329 4.42 1.18 13.59
N ARG A 330 3.37 0.51 13.12
CA ARG A 330 2.27 -0.02 13.96
C ARG A 330 2.62 -1.28 14.75
N ASN A 331 3.61 -2.04 14.29
CA ASN A 331 4.05 -3.30 14.88
C ASN A 331 5.59 -3.35 14.87
N PRO A 332 6.22 -4.18 15.74
CA PRO A 332 7.67 -4.23 15.82
C PRO A 332 8.30 -4.72 14.50
N PRO A 333 9.51 -4.27 14.14
CA PRO A 333 10.25 -4.79 13.00
C PRO A 333 10.91 -6.15 13.27
N HIS A 334 10.76 -6.68 14.50
CA HIS A 334 11.35 -7.94 14.92
C HIS A 334 10.43 -8.69 15.89
N SER A 335 10.21 -9.98 15.65
CA SER A 335 9.56 -10.91 16.58
C SER A 335 10.00 -12.34 16.30
N MET A 336 10.03 -13.18 17.34
CA MET A 336 10.48 -14.58 17.23
C MET A 336 9.36 -15.59 17.53
N ASP A 337 8.19 -15.09 17.94
CA ASP A 337 7.10 -15.95 18.35
C ASP A 337 6.40 -16.54 17.14
N PHE A 338 5.94 -17.79 17.29
CA PHE A 338 5.08 -18.39 16.29
C PHE A 338 3.82 -17.55 16.09
N PHE A 339 3.46 -17.34 14.83
CA PHE A 339 2.23 -16.65 14.45
C PHE A 339 1.60 -17.28 13.22
N SER A 340 0.27 -17.34 13.23
CA SER A 340 -0.51 -17.79 12.08
C SER A 340 -1.92 -17.20 12.13
N TYR A 341 -2.26 -16.39 11.12
CA TYR A 341 -3.56 -15.76 11.00
C TYR A 341 -4.51 -16.63 10.19
N SER A 342 -5.35 -17.42 10.86
CA SER A 342 -6.35 -18.24 10.18
C SER A 342 -7.44 -17.36 9.57
N THR A 343 -7.69 -17.56 8.28
CA THR A 343 -8.77 -16.89 7.54
C THR A 343 -10.08 -17.69 7.55
N SER A 344 -10.20 -18.66 8.47
CA SER A 344 -11.42 -19.41 8.68
C SER A 344 -12.52 -18.52 9.24
N THR A 345 -13.77 -18.83 8.91
CA THR A 345 -14.95 -18.16 9.47
C THR A 345 -15.16 -18.42 10.96
N ASN A 346 -14.46 -19.40 11.55
CA ASN A 346 -14.61 -19.80 12.94
C ASN A 346 -13.76 -18.99 13.92
N THR A 347 -13.05 -17.97 13.42
CA THR A 347 -12.17 -17.13 14.23
C THR A 347 -12.35 -15.67 13.84
N THR A 348 -12.06 -14.76 14.77
CA THR A 348 -12.20 -13.33 14.55
C THR A 348 -10.82 -12.68 14.42
N PHE A 349 -10.80 -11.49 13.84
CA PHE A 349 -9.59 -10.68 13.79
C PHE A 349 -9.07 -10.38 15.21
N ALA A 350 -9.97 -9.98 16.12
CA ALA A 350 -9.63 -9.65 17.51
C ALA A 350 -9.04 -10.83 18.29
N ALA A 351 -9.54 -12.05 18.06
CA ALA A 351 -9.03 -13.25 18.74
C ALA A 351 -7.63 -13.68 18.28
N GLN A 352 -7.16 -13.16 17.14
CA GLN A 352 -5.90 -13.58 16.52
C GLN A 352 -4.86 -12.48 16.43
N TYR A 353 -5.28 -11.21 16.40
CA TYR A 353 -4.36 -10.10 16.26
C TYR A 353 -3.42 -10.03 17.47
N ARG A 354 -2.13 -9.92 17.17
CA ARG A 354 -1.06 -9.83 18.17
C ARG A 354 -0.17 -8.65 17.82
N GLU A 355 -0.12 -7.67 18.71
CA GLU A 355 0.63 -6.43 18.48
C GLU A 355 2.16 -6.61 18.55
N ASP A 356 2.60 -7.66 19.23
CA ASP A 356 4.00 -8.04 19.46
C ASP A 356 4.61 -8.92 18.33
N ILE A 357 3.79 -9.30 17.34
CA ILE A 357 4.27 -10.00 16.15
C ILE A 357 4.81 -8.99 15.12
N ASN A 358 5.90 -9.38 14.48
CA ASN A 358 6.59 -8.64 13.41
C ASN A 358 5.59 -8.05 12.41
N LEU A 359 5.78 -6.78 12.02
CA LEU A 359 4.90 -6.05 11.11
C LEU A 359 4.61 -6.81 9.80
N CYS A 360 5.63 -7.39 9.17
CA CYS A 360 5.49 -8.17 7.94
C CYS A 360 4.77 -9.50 8.22
N GLY A 361 5.08 -10.14 9.35
CA GLY A 361 4.46 -11.40 9.79
C GLY A 361 2.94 -11.31 10.03
N GLN A 362 2.41 -10.11 10.25
CA GLN A 362 0.96 -9.86 10.34
C GLN A 362 0.20 -10.38 9.11
N CYS A 363 0.81 -10.32 7.91
CA CYS A 363 0.23 -10.77 6.65
C CYS A 363 1.00 -11.94 6.03
N HIS A 364 2.34 -11.92 6.11
CA HIS A 364 3.23 -12.93 5.56
C HIS A 364 3.46 -14.09 6.53
N ASN A 365 2.36 -14.77 6.90
CA ASN A 365 2.38 -16.01 7.66
C ASN A 365 1.59 -17.14 6.96
N GLN A 366 1.68 -18.36 7.46
CA GLN A 366 1.11 -19.56 6.83
C GLN A 366 -0.43 -19.66 6.84
N ARG A 367 -1.13 -18.67 7.41
CA ARG A 367 -2.60 -18.54 7.40
C ARG A 367 -3.40 -19.74 7.94
N GLY A 368 -2.89 -20.35 9.01
CA GLY A 368 -3.50 -21.51 9.65
C GLY A 368 -3.47 -22.79 8.82
N ALA A 369 -2.62 -22.87 7.79
CA ALA A 369 -2.47 -24.05 6.94
C ALA A 369 -2.06 -25.27 7.77
N ARG A 370 -2.65 -26.43 7.44
CA ARG A 370 -2.42 -27.71 8.12
C ARG A 370 -2.17 -28.81 7.10
N TRP A 371 -1.41 -29.83 7.47
CA TRP A 371 -1.16 -30.97 6.57
C TRP A 371 -2.43 -31.77 6.27
N GLN A 372 -3.42 -31.71 7.16
CA GLN A 372 -4.74 -32.33 6.96
C GLN A 372 -5.60 -31.59 5.94
N ASP A 373 -5.22 -30.38 5.51
CA ASP A 373 -5.97 -29.68 4.48
C ASP A 373 -5.87 -30.44 3.16
N THR A 374 -7.00 -30.56 2.46
CA THR A 374 -7.11 -31.37 1.23
C THR A 374 -7.61 -30.57 0.03
N SER A 375 -8.12 -29.36 0.26
CA SER A 375 -8.77 -28.58 -0.79
C SER A 375 -7.78 -27.94 -1.76
N ARG A 376 -6.68 -27.38 -1.25
CA ARG A 376 -5.66 -26.63 -1.99
C ARG A 376 -4.37 -26.57 -1.16
N PRO A 377 -3.21 -26.32 -1.79
CA PRO A 377 -1.96 -26.10 -1.07
C PRO A 377 -2.03 -24.93 -0.06
N PRO A 378 -1.09 -24.88 0.91
CA PRO A 378 -0.87 -23.73 1.77
C PRO A 378 -0.84 -22.42 0.96
N HIS A 379 -1.15 -21.28 1.57
CA HIS A 379 -1.09 -20.01 0.84
C HIS A 379 0.36 -19.58 0.56
N HIS A 380 0.59 -18.73 -0.45
CA HIS A 380 1.92 -18.20 -0.82
C HIS A 380 2.42 -17.12 0.16
N SER A 381 2.34 -17.39 1.46
CA SER A 381 2.63 -16.44 2.51
C SER A 381 3.38 -16.99 3.74
N PRO A 382 4.00 -18.18 3.80
CA PRO A 382 4.56 -18.70 5.04
C PRO A 382 5.92 -18.06 5.42
N GLN A 383 6.30 -16.90 4.87
CA GLN A 383 7.65 -16.36 4.99
C GLN A 383 8.09 -16.11 6.44
N TYR A 384 7.20 -15.57 7.28
CA TYR A 384 7.50 -15.37 8.70
C TYR A 384 7.73 -16.70 9.42
N ASN A 385 6.90 -17.70 9.15
CA ASN A 385 7.01 -19.06 9.72
C ASN A 385 8.34 -19.73 9.32
N PHE A 386 8.78 -19.55 8.08
CA PHE A 386 10.08 -20.03 7.62
C PHE A 386 11.24 -19.31 8.29
N LEU A 387 11.19 -17.98 8.36
CA LEU A 387 12.20 -17.17 9.02
C LEU A 387 12.39 -17.62 10.47
N VAL A 388 11.30 -17.76 11.23
CA VAL A 388 11.38 -18.20 12.63
C VAL A 388 11.70 -19.68 12.79
N GLY A 389 11.49 -20.49 11.74
CA GLY A 389 11.74 -21.93 11.73
C GLY A 389 10.64 -22.74 12.42
N ASP A 390 9.39 -22.29 12.32
CA ASP A 390 8.23 -22.92 12.94
C ASP A 390 6.97 -22.79 12.06
N VAL A 391 6.54 -23.93 11.50
CA VAL A 391 5.29 -24.05 10.73
C VAL A 391 4.12 -24.60 11.55
N GLY A 392 4.19 -24.54 12.88
CA GLY A 392 3.16 -25.07 13.77
C GLY A 392 3.18 -26.59 13.85
N PHE A 393 4.30 -27.22 13.51
CA PHE A 393 4.52 -28.66 13.61
C PHE A 393 5.90 -28.95 14.18
N SER A 394 5.96 -29.77 15.22
CA SER A 394 7.23 -30.18 15.82
C SER A 394 7.88 -31.28 14.97
N LEU A 395 9.07 -31.01 14.47
CA LEU A 395 9.91 -31.98 13.75
C LEU A 395 11.17 -32.31 14.55
N GLY A 396 11.07 -32.30 15.88
CA GLY A 396 12.19 -32.42 16.79
C GLY A 396 12.84 -31.08 17.10
N THR A 397 14.17 -31.05 17.16
CA THR A 397 14.92 -29.83 17.52
C THR A 397 14.64 -28.69 16.54
N PRO A 398 14.21 -27.51 17.02
CA PRO A 398 13.94 -26.36 16.15
C PRO A 398 15.18 -25.96 15.33
N ARG A 399 14.98 -25.67 14.05
CA ARG A 399 16.04 -25.17 13.17
C ARG A 399 15.76 -23.71 12.81
N HIS A 400 16.26 -22.82 13.65
CA HIS A 400 16.10 -21.38 13.46
C HIS A 400 17.09 -20.82 12.44
N SER A 401 16.69 -19.79 11.71
CA SER A 401 17.56 -19.05 10.81
C SER A 401 18.45 -18.10 11.60
N SER A 402 19.71 -17.90 11.19
CA SER A 402 20.50 -16.78 11.70
C SER A 402 19.89 -15.43 11.31
N HIS A 403 19.13 -15.36 10.21
CA HIS A 403 18.46 -14.15 9.76
C HIS A 403 17.28 -13.75 10.65
N ARG A 404 16.73 -14.68 11.46
CA ARG A 404 15.68 -14.36 12.43
C ARG A 404 16.18 -13.39 13.50
N ASP A 405 17.45 -13.48 13.87
CA ASP A 405 18.02 -12.72 14.99
C ASP A 405 18.51 -11.31 14.59
N ILE A 406 18.36 -10.95 13.30
CA ILE A 406 18.70 -9.62 12.81
C ILE A 406 17.66 -8.61 13.31
N ALA A 407 18.12 -7.50 13.90
CA ALA A 407 17.27 -6.52 14.59
C ALA A 407 16.10 -5.95 13.76
N ARG A 408 16.22 -5.88 12.43
CA ARG A 408 15.17 -5.40 11.51
C ARG A 408 14.50 -6.54 10.70
N GLN A 409 14.88 -7.80 10.91
CA GLN A 409 14.35 -8.99 10.21
C GLN A 409 14.04 -8.75 8.72
N CYS A 410 12.77 -8.84 8.31
CA CYS A 410 12.33 -8.67 6.93
C CYS A 410 12.72 -7.32 6.34
N THR A 411 12.60 -6.22 7.11
CA THR A 411 12.89 -4.86 6.64
C THR A 411 14.38 -4.62 6.45
N HIS A 412 15.25 -5.42 7.09
CA HIS A 412 16.69 -5.35 6.82
C HIS A 412 17.01 -5.63 5.35
N CYS A 413 16.45 -6.72 4.80
CA CYS A 413 16.72 -7.09 3.42
C CYS A 413 15.78 -6.38 2.44
N HIS A 414 14.48 -6.35 2.75
CA HIS A 414 13.43 -5.94 1.81
C HIS A 414 13.17 -4.43 1.76
N THR A 415 13.60 -3.64 2.74
CA THR A 415 13.44 -2.18 2.73
C THR A 415 14.79 -1.51 2.93
N ALA A 416 15.58 -1.44 1.86
CA ALA A 416 16.99 -1.08 1.88
C ALA A 416 17.27 0.27 2.56
N GLY A 417 17.98 0.26 3.69
CA GLY A 417 18.36 1.47 4.41
C GLY A 417 19.77 1.91 4.05
N PHE A 418 19.94 3.11 3.50
CA PHE A 418 21.25 3.75 3.34
C PHE A 418 21.41 4.82 4.40
N GLU A 419 22.30 4.58 5.37
CA GLU A 419 22.63 5.53 6.43
C GLU A 419 23.90 6.30 6.06
N PHE A 420 23.84 7.64 6.03
CA PHE A 420 25.00 8.50 5.75
C PHE A 420 25.50 9.17 7.04
N GLY A 421 26.77 9.58 7.06
CA GLY A 421 27.51 9.98 8.28
C GLY A 421 27.08 11.30 8.91
N GLY A 422 26.21 12.09 8.27
CA GLY A 422 25.59 13.27 8.86
C GLY A 422 24.55 13.90 7.92
N PRO A 423 23.59 14.68 8.44
CA PRO A 423 22.59 15.33 7.59
C PRO A 423 23.25 16.50 6.83
N SER A 424 23.35 16.38 5.52
CA SER A 424 23.65 17.50 4.61
C SER A 424 22.61 17.54 3.49
N GLU A 425 22.68 18.53 2.60
CA GLU A 425 21.83 18.57 1.41
C GLU A 425 22.10 17.38 0.47
N GLU A 426 23.32 16.84 0.49
CA GLU A 426 23.78 15.77 -0.40
C GLU A 426 23.77 14.38 0.26
N GLU A 427 23.73 14.32 1.59
CA GLU A 427 23.76 13.09 2.40
C GLU A 427 22.49 12.96 3.25
N PHE A 428 21.61 12.04 2.88
CA PHE A 428 20.30 11.85 3.51
C PHE A 428 19.94 10.37 3.63
N HIS A 429 19.30 10.00 4.74
CA HIS A 429 18.90 8.61 4.98
C HIS A 429 17.84 8.16 3.99
N LEU A 430 18.13 7.09 3.25
CA LEU A 430 17.23 6.52 2.26
C LEU A 430 16.67 5.19 2.77
N THR A 431 15.38 4.93 2.54
CA THR A 431 14.78 3.60 2.78
C THR A 431 14.00 3.13 1.56
N GLY A 432 14.36 1.98 0.98
CA GLY A 432 13.65 1.42 -0.16
C GLY A 432 12.27 0.91 0.23
N HIS A 433 11.27 1.14 -0.61
CA HIS A 433 9.88 0.67 -0.44
C HIS A 433 9.37 -0.14 -1.64
N SER A 434 10.28 -0.61 -2.49
CA SER A 434 9.96 -1.58 -3.55
C SER A 434 9.73 -2.99 -2.98
N PHE A 435 10.12 -3.22 -1.72
CA PHE A 435 10.08 -4.50 -0.99
C PHE A 435 10.95 -5.61 -1.61
N LYS A 436 11.83 -5.25 -2.56
CA LYS A 436 12.78 -6.18 -3.17
C LYS A 436 14.05 -6.25 -2.33
N PRO A 437 14.61 -7.45 -2.11
CA PRO A 437 15.88 -7.56 -1.43
C PRO A 437 17.01 -6.95 -2.28
N LEU A 438 17.94 -6.24 -1.64
CA LEU A 438 19.17 -5.75 -2.28
C LEU A 438 20.39 -6.43 -1.65
N SER A 439 21.36 -6.84 -2.47
CA SER A 439 22.57 -7.53 -2.02
C SER A 439 23.44 -6.67 -1.10
N VAL A 440 23.42 -5.34 -1.29
CA VAL A 440 24.10 -4.38 -0.40
C VAL A 440 23.63 -4.44 1.05
N ASN A 441 22.38 -4.88 1.31
CA ASN A 441 21.84 -4.98 2.65
C ASN A 441 22.32 -6.23 3.40
N CYS A 442 23.06 -7.13 2.75
CA CYS A 442 23.63 -8.29 3.43
C CYS A 442 24.87 -7.92 4.25
N ALA A 443 25.44 -6.73 4.00
CA ALA A 443 26.51 -6.17 4.80
C ALA A 443 26.00 -5.76 6.21
N PRO A 444 26.85 -5.83 7.25
CA PRO A 444 28.27 -6.19 7.20
C PRO A 444 28.53 -7.71 7.28
N CYS A 445 27.49 -8.53 7.39
CA CYS A 445 27.64 -9.98 7.58
C CYS A 445 28.21 -10.68 6.35
N HIS A 446 27.84 -10.21 5.16
CA HIS A 446 28.32 -10.69 3.86
C HIS A 446 28.63 -9.51 2.95
N THR A 447 29.66 -9.65 2.10
CA THR A 447 29.82 -8.74 0.97
C THR A 447 28.67 -8.94 -0.04
N PRO A 448 28.32 -7.93 -0.86
CA PRO A 448 27.26 -8.08 -1.88
C PRO A 448 27.52 -9.26 -2.83
N GLU A 449 28.76 -9.46 -3.24
CA GLU A 449 29.17 -10.52 -4.15
C GLU A 449 29.03 -11.91 -3.51
N GLU A 450 29.44 -12.05 -2.24
CA GLU A 450 29.24 -13.29 -1.47
C GLU A 450 27.75 -13.58 -1.28
N ALA A 451 26.96 -12.57 -0.96
CA ALA A 451 25.53 -12.70 -0.74
C ALA A 451 24.82 -13.18 -2.02
N GLU A 452 25.12 -12.60 -3.18
CA GLU A 452 24.56 -13.03 -4.46
C GLU A 452 24.94 -14.48 -4.79
N ALA A 453 26.20 -14.86 -4.57
CA ALA A 453 26.66 -16.23 -4.77
C ALA A 453 25.94 -17.23 -3.83
N PHE A 454 25.81 -16.90 -2.54
CA PHE A 454 25.13 -17.75 -1.56
C PHE A 454 23.64 -17.88 -1.81
N VAL A 455 22.97 -16.78 -2.19
CA VAL A 455 21.56 -16.81 -2.60
C VAL A 455 21.40 -17.74 -3.80
N GLY A 456 22.19 -17.55 -4.86
CA GLY A 456 22.13 -18.39 -6.05
C GLY A 456 22.38 -19.88 -5.77
N PHE A 457 23.38 -20.20 -4.94
CA PHE A 457 23.67 -21.57 -4.54
C PHE A 457 22.53 -22.19 -3.72
N THR A 458 22.04 -21.48 -2.70
CA THR A 458 20.99 -21.95 -1.80
C THR A 458 19.69 -22.22 -2.56
N GLN A 459 19.28 -21.26 -3.40
CA GLN A 459 18.06 -21.41 -4.20
C GLN A 459 18.14 -22.58 -5.16
N ARG A 460 19.28 -22.78 -5.83
CA ARG A 460 19.48 -23.93 -6.73
C ARG A 460 19.39 -25.25 -5.97
N LEU A 461 20.03 -25.35 -4.81
CA LEU A 461 20.01 -26.56 -3.99
C LEU A 461 18.59 -26.91 -3.52
N VAL A 462 17.86 -25.93 -2.99
CA VAL A 462 16.49 -26.15 -2.50
C VAL A 462 15.52 -26.48 -3.65
N ARG A 463 15.62 -25.79 -4.79
CA ARG A 463 14.83 -26.14 -5.99
C ARG A 463 15.06 -27.57 -6.47
N ASN A 464 16.31 -28.04 -6.45
CA ASN A 464 16.62 -29.42 -6.81
C ASN A 464 15.99 -30.42 -5.84
N GLN A 465 15.98 -30.13 -4.53
CA GLN A 465 15.33 -30.98 -3.54
C GLN A 465 13.79 -30.97 -3.68
N ILE A 466 13.19 -29.82 -3.99
CA ILE A 466 11.76 -29.71 -4.32
C ILE A 466 11.43 -30.62 -5.51
N ALA A 467 12.25 -30.57 -6.58
CA ALA A 467 12.08 -31.42 -7.75
C ALA A 467 12.24 -32.92 -7.42
N GLU A 468 13.21 -33.28 -6.57
CA GLU A 468 13.41 -34.66 -6.09
C GLU A 468 12.18 -35.18 -5.34
N VAL A 469 11.69 -34.44 -4.34
CA VAL A 469 10.52 -34.83 -3.54
C VAL A 469 9.28 -34.93 -4.42
N LYS A 470 9.08 -33.98 -5.35
CA LYS A 470 7.97 -34.03 -6.30
C LYS A 470 8.06 -35.27 -7.21
N ALA A 471 9.24 -35.60 -7.72
CA ALA A 471 9.41 -36.78 -8.56
C ALA A 471 9.11 -38.09 -7.80
N LEU A 472 9.48 -38.15 -6.52
CA LEU A 472 9.12 -39.27 -5.65
C LEU A 472 7.61 -39.37 -5.43
N LEU A 473 6.94 -38.24 -5.19
CA LEU A 473 5.48 -38.20 -5.04
C LEU A 473 4.75 -38.62 -6.32
N ASP A 474 5.20 -38.13 -7.48
CA ASP A 474 4.67 -38.53 -8.79
C ASP A 474 4.83 -40.05 -9.00
N THR A 475 6.02 -40.58 -8.68
CA THR A 475 6.31 -42.02 -8.78
C THR A 475 5.42 -42.84 -7.86
N TRP A 476 5.23 -42.38 -6.61
CA TRP A 476 4.31 -43.01 -5.66
C TRP A 476 2.88 -43.01 -6.19
N GLY A 477 2.41 -41.88 -6.73
CA GLY A 477 1.09 -41.75 -7.36
C GLY A 477 0.87 -42.77 -8.47
N GLU A 478 1.88 -43.00 -9.32
CA GLU A 478 1.78 -43.92 -10.46
C GLU A 478 1.94 -45.41 -10.13
N THR A 479 2.62 -45.73 -9.03
CA THR A 479 3.08 -47.11 -8.78
C THR A 479 2.56 -47.73 -7.49
N ARG A 480 2.25 -46.92 -6.47
CA ARG A 480 1.91 -47.38 -5.12
C ARG A 480 0.61 -46.85 -4.57
N ALA A 481 0.06 -45.78 -5.15
CA ALA A 481 -1.24 -45.27 -4.73
C ALA A 481 -2.36 -46.34 -4.87
N PRO A 482 -3.42 -46.25 -4.04
CA PRO A 482 -4.57 -47.14 -4.14
C PRO A 482 -5.11 -47.21 -5.58
N GLU A 483 -5.36 -48.43 -6.08
CA GLU A 483 -5.69 -48.70 -7.50
C GLU A 483 -6.79 -47.77 -8.09
N PRO A 484 -7.91 -47.48 -7.39
CA PRO A 484 -8.92 -46.58 -7.94
C PRO A 484 -8.38 -45.17 -8.19
N LEU A 485 -7.62 -44.62 -7.23
CA LEU A 485 -7.04 -43.28 -7.39
C LEU A 485 -5.90 -43.26 -8.38
N ARG A 486 -5.09 -44.32 -8.44
CA ARG A 486 -3.97 -44.44 -9.37
C ARG A 486 -4.45 -44.48 -10.82
N THR A 487 -5.53 -45.21 -11.09
CA THR A 487 -6.15 -45.29 -12.42
C THR A 487 -6.76 -43.95 -12.83
N GLN A 488 -7.38 -43.25 -11.88
CA GLN A 488 -8.09 -42.00 -12.16
C GLN A 488 -7.16 -40.78 -12.26
N TYR A 489 -6.16 -40.68 -11.39
CA TYR A 489 -5.33 -39.48 -11.23
C TYR A 489 -3.85 -39.68 -11.60
N GLY A 490 -3.35 -40.93 -11.63
CA GLY A 490 -1.94 -41.23 -11.91
C GLY A 490 -0.98 -40.43 -11.02
N LYS A 491 -0.08 -39.64 -11.65
CA LYS A 491 0.85 -38.75 -10.94
C LYS A 491 0.16 -37.77 -9.98
N LEU A 492 -1.11 -37.43 -10.22
CA LEU A 492 -1.83 -36.45 -9.41
C LEU A 492 -2.53 -37.06 -8.20
N THR A 493 -2.39 -38.36 -7.94
CA THR A 493 -3.04 -38.99 -6.78
C THR A 493 -2.60 -38.39 -5.44
N TRP A 494 -1.36 -37.91 -5.34
CA TRP A 494 -0.90 -37.27 -4.12
C TRP A 494 -1.40 -35.83 -3.99
N GLU A 495 -1.90 -35.19 -5.05
CA GLU A 495 -2.22 -33.75 -5.06
C GLU A 495 -3.45 -33.37 -4.22
N TYR A 496 -3.58 -32.07 -3.95
CA TYR A 496 -4.82 -31.50 -3.44
C TYR A 496 -5.93 -31.58 -4.50
N ASN A 497 -7.19 -31.43 -4.08
CA ASN A 497 -8.32 -31.38 -5.03
C ASN A 497 -8.13 -30.29 -6.11
N VAL A 498 -7.61 -29.12 -5.72
CA VAL A 498 -7.04 -28.14 -6.65
C VAL A 498 -5.53 -28.27 -6.58
N ALA A 499 -4.90 -28.87 -7.58
CA ALA A 499 -3.47 -29.11 -7.58
C ALA A 499 -2.68 -27.79 -7.58
N GLY A 500 -1.56 -27.77 -6.87
CA GLY A 500 -0.69 -26.59 -6.83
C GLY A 500 0.15 -26.40 -8.09
N GLN A 501 0.82 -25.25 -8.15
CA GLN A 501 1.51 -24.75 -9.34
C GLN A 501 2.65 -25.65 -9.84
N ILE A 502 3.28 -26.44 -8.97
CA ILE A 502 4.35 -27.36 -9.38
C ILE A 502 3.82 -28.55 -10.19
N SER A 503 2.52 -28.81 -10.16
CA SER A 503 1.83 -29.80 -10.98
C SER A 503 1.03 -29.16 -12.13
N GLN A 504 1.05 -27.83 -12.25
CA GLN A 504 0.36 -27.09 -13.31
C GLN A 504 1.25 -26.91 -14.54
N ARG A 505 0.63 -26.89 -15.72
CA ARG A 505 1.27 -26.33 -16.92
C ARG A 505 0.79 -24.90 -17.14
N PRO A 506 1.66 -23.95 -17.51
CA PRO A 506 1.30 -22.52 -17.61
C PRO A 506 0.15 -22.23 -18.59
N ASP A 507 -0.11 -23.12 -19.55
CA ASP A 507 -1.08 -22.99 -20.63
C ASP A 507 -2.43 -23.66 -20.34
N LEU A 508 -2.59 -24.35 -19.20
CA LEU A 508 -3.80 -25.11 -18.90
C LEU A 508 -4.40 -24.76 -17.54
N PRO A 509 -5.73 -24.97 -17.35
CA PRO A 509 -6.36 -24.89 -16.04
C PRO A 509 -5.64 -25.79 -15.03
N SER A 510 -5.67 -25.39 -13.75
CA SER A 510 -5.10 -26.21 -12.68
C SER A 510 -5.68 -27.62 -12.74
N PRO A 511 -4.82 -28.65 -12.84
CA PRO A 511 -5.31 -30.01 -12.84
C PRO A 511 -5.93 -30.33 -11.47
N ARG A 512 -6.80 -31.34 -11.44
CA ARG A 512 -7.44 -31.80 -10.21
C ARG A 512 -6.78 -33.07 -9.71
N GLY A 513 -6.46 -33.09 -8.42
CA GLY A 513 -6.18 -34.32 -7.68
C GLY A 513 -7.46 -34.95 -7.13
N PRO A 514 -7.34 -35.89 -6.19
CA PRO A 514 -8.47 -36.55 -5.54
C PRO A 514 -9.49 -35.57 -4.95
N THR A 515 -10.77 -35.88 -5.15
CA THR A 515 -11.90 -35.14 -4.56
C THR A 515 -11.84 -35.16 -3.02
N PRO A 516 -12.56 -34.26 -2.32
CA PRO A 516 -12.55 -34.24 -0.86
C PRO A 516 -12.88 -35.58 -0.19
N ALA A 517 -13.77 -36.38 -0.79
CA ALA A 517 -14.10 -37.72 -0.29
C ALA A 517 -12.95 -38.72 -0.51
N GLU A 518 -12.34 -38.70 -1.68
CA GLU A 518 -11.21 -39.57 -2.05
C GLU A 518 -9.93 -39.24 -1.30
N GLN A 519 -9.76 -38.01 -0.82
CA GLN A 519 -8.59 -37.63 -0.02
C GLN A 519 -8.47 -38.44 1.29
N SER A 520 -9.56 -39.07 1.75
CA SER A 520 -9.53 -39.97 2.92
C SER A 520 -8.66 -41.22 2.71
N VAL A 521 -8.51 -41.68 1.46
CA VAL A 521 -7.72 -42.89 1.16
C VAL A 521 -6.26 -42.59 0.79
N VAL A 522 -5.90 -41.31 0.64
CA VAL A 522 -4.49 -40.90 0.49
C VAL A 522 -3.81 -41.04 1.87
N PRO A 523 -2.69 -41.78 1.99
CA PRO A 523 -2.02 -41.96 3.27
C PRO A 523 -1.58 -40.65 3.90
N ASP A 524 -1.64 -40.57 5.23
CA ASP A 524 -1.28 -39.35 5.96
C ASP A 524 0.20 -38.97 5.78
N ALA A 525 1.09 -39.96 5.64
CA ALA A 525 2.51 -39.72 5.31
C ALA A 525 2.67 -38.95 3.98
N ILE A 526 1.86 -39.27 2.96
CA ILE A 526 1.87 -38.58 1.67
C ILE A 526 1.29 -37.17 1.79
N LYS A 527 0.22 -36.98 2.57
CA LYS A 527 -0.34 -35.65 2.84
C LYS A 527 0.66 -34.75 3.57
N GLN A 528 1.38 -35.28 4.55
CA GLN A 528 2.44 -34.58 5.28
C GLN A 528 3.60 -34.22 4.36
N ALA A 529 4.09 -35.17 3.55
CA ALA A 529 5.15 -34.90 2.59
C ALA A 529 4.77 -33.81 1.58
N ARG A 530 3.56 -33.89 1.03
CA ARG A 530 2.98 -32.85 0.15
C ARG A 530 2.92 -31.49 0.86
N PHE A 531 2.47 -31.46 2.11
CA PHE A 531 2.39 -30.23 2.88
C PHE A 531 3.77 -29.59 3.05
N PHE A 532 4.79 -30.35 3.46
CA PHE A 532 6.16 -29.85 3.60
C PHE A 532 6.74 -29.35 2.28
N LEU A 533 6.55 -30.10 1.19
CA LEU A 533 6.96 -29.69 -0.16
C LEU A 533 6.40 -28.30 -0.51
N TYR A 534 5.09 -28.14 -0.37
CA TYR A 534 4.42 -26.89 -0.71
C TYR A 534 4.74 -25.75 0.24
N MET A 535 4.99 -26.02 1.53
CA MET A 535 5.44 -25.00 2.47
C MET A 535 6.77 -24.39 2.01
N VAL A 536 7.74 -25.20 1.59
CA VAL A 536 9.04 -24.70 1.12
C VAL A 536 8.91 -23.98 -0.22
N GLU A 537 8.12 -24.53 -1.14
CA GLU A 537 7.86 -23.88 -2.43
C GLU A 537 7.17 -22.51 -2.24
N HIS A 538 6.22 -22.42 -1.30
CA HIS A 538 5.37 -21.24 -1.12
C HIS A 538 5.99 -20.15 -0.26
N ASP A 539 6.99 -20.49 0.55
CA ASP A 539 7.90 -19.50 1.12
C ASP A 539 8.53 -18.62 0.01
N GLY A 540 8.86 -19.22 -1.12
CA GLY A 540 9.30 -18.51 -2.33
C GLY A 540 10.71 -17.93 -2.26
N SER A 541 11.37 -17.98 -1.11
CA SER A 541 12.79 -17.60 -0.97
C SER A 541 13.74 -18.72 -1.42
N TYR A 542 13.21 -19.95 -1.52
CA TYR A 542 13.96 -21.18 -1.80
C TYR A 542 15.15 -21.35 -0.84
N GLY A 543 14.88 -21.16 0.44
CA GLY A 543 15.83 -21.37 1.54
C GLY A 543 16.63 -20.14 1.95
N VAL A 544 16.48 -18.97 1.32
CA VAL A 544 17.17 -17.75 1.76
C VAL A 544 16.63 -17.26 3.12
N HIS A 545 15.33 -17.40 3.39
CA HIS A 545 14.77 -17.08 4.71
C HIS A 545 15.31 -18.04 5.78
N ASN A 546 15.40 -19.34 5.49
CA ASN A 546 15.94 -20.36 6.40
C ASN A 546 16.34 -21.66 5.67
N GLY A 547 17.61 -21.73 5.24
CA GLY A 547 18.09 -22.84 4.41
C GLY A 547 18.26 -24.15 5.17
N MET A 548 18.46 -24.10 6.49
CA MET A 548 18.50 -25.31 7.32
C MET A 548 17.11 -25.93 7.47
N TYR A 549 16.11 -25.09 7.69
CA TYR A 549 14.75 -25.55 7.88
C TYR A 549 14.08 -26.01 6.58
N ALA A 550 14.29 -25.29 5.47
CA ALA A 550 13.81 -25.71 4.16
C ALA A 550 14.32 -27.12 3.79
N ARG A 551 15.62 -27.38 3.96
CA ARG A 551 16.19 -28.71 3.73
C ARG A 551 15.64 -29.76 4.67
N HIS A 552 15.47 -29.43 5.95
CA HIS A 552 14.88 -30.34 6.93
C HIS A 552 13.46 -30.76 6.55
N LEU A 553 12.61 -29.82 6.14
CA LEU A 553 11.26 -30.12 5.67
C LEU A 553 11.25 -31.04 4.43
N LEU A 554 12.13 -30.79 3.47
CA LEU A 554 12.24 -31.61 2.26
C LEU A 554 12.83 -33.00 2.55
N ASP A 555 13.79 -33.10 3.48
CA ASP A 555 14.33 -34.38 3.93
C ASP A 555 13.28 -35.23 4.65
N GLU A 556 12.47 -34.62 5.52
CA GLU A 556 11.33 -35.31 6.15
C GLU A 556 10.28 -35.74 5.12
N ALA A 557 9.93 -34.86 4.17
CA ALA A 557 9.03 -35.22 3.07
C ALA A 557 9.55 -36.42 2.27
N ARG A 558 10.84 -36.42 1.92
CA ARG A 558 11.48 -37.54 1.24
C ARG A 558 11.38 -38.84 2.04
N LYS A 559 11.71 -38.82 3.33
CA LYS A 559 11.62 -40.01 4.20
C LYS A 559 10.21 -40.58 4.23
N LEU A 560 9.20 -39.73 4.38
CA LEU A 560 7.80 -40.13 4.41
C LEU A 560 7.39 -40.82 3.10
N VAL A 561 7.73 -40.24 1.95
CA VAL A 561 7.39 -40.84 0.64
C VAL A 561 8.14 -42.14 0.41
N THR A 562 9.45 -42.20 0.74
CA THR A 562 10.25 -43.41 0.59
C THR A 562 9.74 -44.55 1.47
N ALA A 563 9.31 -44.25 2.71
CA ALA A 563 8.69 -45.25 3.57
C ALA A 563 7.37 -45.78 2.97
N SER A 564 6.51 -44.90 2.48
CA SER A 564 5.25 -45.28 1.80
C SER A 564 5.45 -45.97 0.45
N MET A 565 6.67 -46.00 -0.11
CA MET A 565 7.00 -46.78 -1.31
C MET A 565 7.41 -48.23 -0.99
N ALA A 566 7.81 -48.49 0.27
CA ALA A 566 8.26 -49.80 0.74
C ALA A 566 7.11 -50.66 1.31
N GLU A 567 6.01 -50.01 1.71
CA GLU A 567 4.71 -50.63 2.01
C GLU A 567 3.99 -51.05 0.71
#